data_AF-A0A924Z6K3-F1
#
_entry.id   AF-A0A924Z6K3-F1
#
_cell.length_a   1.000
_cell.length_b   1.000
_cell.length_c   1.000
_cell.angle_alpha   90.00
_cell.angle_beta   90.00
_cell.angle_gamma   90.00
#
_symmetry.space_group_name_H-M   'P 1'
#
loop_
_entity.id
_entity.type
_entity.pdbx_description
1 polymer ?
#
loop_
_entity_poly.entity_id
_entity_poly.type
_entity_poly.pdbx_seq_one_letter_code
_entity_poly.pdbx_strand_id
1 'polypeptide(L)'
;MNTPVEAPRLKAERLADHINAAAARVAPTWPLDKFIAVNPYWGWVGQPMPVAAAAGGTLAGTRLTMPREWFREQWAARRLQVRHLQAAAAAEDPSGQADAQVSILVAALDGRSAPLSRLPLVTDLRDRGAPPRPGLSWAELVTHQVSQHCAPFFDRRQASWAMDTSHGLYDSWRQQLATDPGLPWRQGRAALRARLAALPAVSQALIAAALDGMAMPEDGREAYLSAVLMGIGGWGAWCAYGRWQARLGGADDDKIVQLLAIRLAWEWLLHDDAQPGTLPLNWAAQWCNAGAAAEALLQAQRTDWLLQNAAEIAYQQPLIQGLSQPQPVPVAAPSPPAVQALFCIDVRSEVFRRALESVSPAVQTRGFAGFFGLFIAYSPVGSALTRPQLPGLLAPVQCVSEDVGSAGLGQVLATQRRNAQQWRQRWAEFRAAPASAFSFVETMGL
;
A
#
# COMPACT_ATOMS: atom_id res chain seq x y z
N MET A 1 45.38 14.18 1.60
CA MET A 1 44.46 13.43 2.48
C MET A 1 43.89 12.29 1.65
N ASN A 2 44.36 11.07 1.90
CA ASN A 2 43.86 9.89 1.20
C ASN A 2 42.54 9.48 1.87
N THR A 3 41.42 9.81 1.24
CA THR A 3 40.12 9.22 1.60
C THR A 3 40.27 7.71 1.51
N PRO A 4 39.99 6.93 2.57
CA PRO A 4 40.14 5.47 2.50
C PRO A 4 39.25 4.92 1.39
N VAL A 5 39.86 4.16 0.47
CA VAL A 5 39.14 3.46 -0.60
C VAL A 5 38.33 2.35 0.07
N GLU A 6 37.01 2.54 0.14
CA GLU A 6 36.11 1.54 0.68
C GLU A 6 36.12 0.27 -0.19
N ALA A 7 36.17 -0.89 0.45
CA ALA A 7 36.20 -2.16 -0.26
C ALA A 7 34.91 -2.35 -1.09
N PRO A 8 34.98 -2.82 -2.35
CA PRO A 8 33.81 -2.98 -3.22
C PRO A 8 32.68 -3.83 -2.62
N ARG A 9 33.03 -4.82 -1.80
CA ARG A 9 32.08 -5.68 -1.08
C ARG A 9 31.25 -4.90 -0.05
N LEU A 10 31.89 -4.03 0.73
CA LEU A 10 31.20 -3.21 1.74
C LEU A 10 30.25 -2.20 1.07
N LYS A 11 30.66 -1.61 -0.07
CA LYS A 11 29.80 -0.73 -0.86
C LYS A 11 28.56 -1.48 -1.39
N ALA A 12 28.72 -2.73 -1.82
CA ALA A 12 27.61 -3.56 -2.31
C ALA A 12 26.66 -3.99 -1.18
N GLU A 13 27.19 -4.38 -0.01
CA GLU A 13 26.41 -4.73 1.18
C GLU A 13 25.58 -3.54 1.66
N ARG A 14 26.20 -2.36 1.81
CA ARG A 14 25.49 -1.11 2.16
C ARG A 14 24.38 -0.76 1.17
N LEU A 15 24.64 -0.90 -0.13
CA LEU A 15 23.61 -0.65 -1.14
C LEU A 15 22.42 -1.61 -0.99
N ALA A 16 22.69 -2.88 -0.72
CA ALA A 16 21.64 -3.87 -0.48
C ALA A 16 20.80 -3.50 0.75
N ASP A 17 21.43 -3.00 1.82
CA ASP A 17 20.73 -2.54 3.02
C ASP A 17 19.80 -1.35 2.71
N HIS A 18 20.29 -0.34 1.97
CA HIS A 18 19.46 0.80 1.54
C HIS A 18 18.25 0.37 0.71
N ILE A 19 18.45 -0.57 -0.24
CA ILE A 19 17.38 -1.13 -1.08
C ILE A 19 16.37 -1.89 -0.22
N ASN A 20 16.83 -2.73 0.70
CA ASN A 20 15.98 -3.52 1.57
C ASN A 20 15.17 -2.65 2.52
N ALA A 21 15.76 -1.61 3.10
CA ALA A 21 15.08 -0.64 3.95
C ALA A 21 14.01 0.13 3.16
N ALA A 22 14.31 0.59 1.94
CA ALA A 22 13.35 1.26 1.07
C ALA A 22 12.18 0.34 0.68
N ALA A 23 12.45 -0.92 0.34
CA ALA A 23 11.42 -1.91 0.02
C ALA A 23 10.54 -2.26 1.24
N ALA A 24 11.13 -2.33 2.44
CA ALA A 24 10.41 -2.65 3.67
C ALA A 24 9.44 -1.53 4.12
N ARG A 25 9.65 -0.29 3.67
CA ARG A 25 8.75 0.85 3.93
C ARG A 25 7.43 0.79 3.16
N VAL A 26 7.34 -0.05 2.13
CA VAL A 26 6.13 -0.19 1.33
C VAL A 26 5.26 -1.30 1.91
N ALA A 27 4.05 -0.95 2.33
CA ALA A 27 3.13 -1.93 2.89
C ALA A 27 2.60 -2.90 1.81
N PRO A 28 2.44 -4.20 2.10
CA PRO A 28 1.92 -5.20 1.16
C PRO A 28 0.38 -5.13 1.03
N THR A 29 -0.16 -3.96 0.68
CA THR A 29 -1.60 -3.61 0.70
C THR A 29 -2.38 -4.06 -0.55
N TRP A 30 -2.04 -5.20 -1.14
CA TRP A 30 -2.72 -5.74 -2.32
C TRP A 30 -2.94 -7.26 -2.15
N PRO A 31 -3.85 -7.94 -2.88
CA PRO A 31 -4.97 -7.45 -3.69
C PRO A 31 -6.13 -6.84 -2.93
N LEU A 32 -7.01 -6.12 -3.65
CA LEU A 32 -8.16 -5.42 -3.08
C LEU A 32 -9.08 -6.34 -2.26
N ASP A 33 -9.25 -7.59 -2.68
CA ASP A 33 -10.01 -8.62 -1.96
C ASP A 33 -9.33 -9.09 -0.66
N LYS A 34 -8.08 -8.69 -0.42
CA LYS A 34 -7.28 -8.93 0.79
C LYS A 34 -6.81 -7.65 1.49
N PHE A 35 -7.31 -6.48 1.06
CA PHE A 35 -6.89 -5.15 1.53
C PHE A 35 -7.16 -4.88 3.02
N ILE A 36 -8.19 -5.53 3.59
CA ILE A 36 -8.74 -5.25 4.94
C ILE A 36 -7.72 -5.48 6.08
N ALA A 37 -6.60 -6.16 5.83
CA ALA A 37 -5.68 -6.61 6.88
C ALA A 37 -4.38 -5.81 7.03
N VAL A 38 -4.12 -4.78 6.22
CA VAL A 38 -2.77 -4.19 6.14
C VAL A 38 -2.76 -2.71 6.46
N ASN A 39 -2.06 -2.33 7.54
CA ASN A 39 -1.75 -0.94 7.87
C ASN A 39 -0.93 -0.32 6.71
N PRO A 40 -1.35 0.79 6.08
CA PRO A 40 -0.56 1.48 5.05
C PRO A 40 0.84 1.90 5.53
N TYR A 41 1.03 2.04 6.84
CA TYR A 41 2.28 2.30 7.51
C TYR A 41 2.93 1.01 8.06
N TRP A 42 2.69 -0.16 7.43
CA TRP A 42 3.23 -1.45 7.91
C TRP A 42 4.75 -1.44 8.09
N GLY A 43 5.47 -0.76 7.20
CA GLY A 43 6.92 -0.58 7.31
C GLY A 43 7.39 0.32 8.47
N TRP A 44 6.45 0.90 9.22
CA TRP A 44 6.68 1.88 10.29
C TRP A 44 6.05 1.45 11.62
N VAL A 45 5.57 0.22 11.75
CA VAL A 45 4.86 -0.25 12.95
C VAL A 45 5.68 -0.20 14.24
N GLY A 46 7.02 -0.15 14.13
CA GLY A 46 7.92 0.06 15.26
C GLY A 46 8.07 1.51 15.72
N GLN A 47 7.43 2.46 15.04
CA GLN A 47 7.54 3.90 15.30
C GLN A 47 6.22 4.47 15.85
N PRO A 48 6.27 5.49 16.72
CA PRO A 48 5.08 6.25 17.10
C PRO A 48 4.40 6.87 15.86
N MET A 49 3.06 6.93 15.86
CA MET A 49 2.29 7.45 14.72
C MET A 49 2.73 8.85 14.25
N PRO A 50 3.03 9.83 15.15
CA PRO A 50 3.53 11.14 14.73
C PRO A 50 4.86 11.07 13.96
N VAL A 51 5.78 10.21 14.39
CA VAL A 51 7.09 10.02 13.75
C VAL A 51 6.92 9.39 12.37
N ALA A 52 6.10 8.34 12.25
CA ALA A 52 5.79 7.70 10.97
C ALA A 52 5.09 8.66 10.00
N ALA A 53 4.16 9.49 10.49
CA ALA A 53 3.46 10.49 9.68
C ALA A 53 4.39 11.60 9.19
N ALA A 54 5.33 12.06 10.02
CA ALA A 54 6.32 13.05 9.62
C ALA A 54 7.27 12.48 8.56
N ALA A 55 7.77 11.25 8.73
CA ALA A 55 8.57 10.58 7.71
C ALA A 55 7.80 10.42 6.38
N GLY A 56 6.53 9.97 6.43
CA GLY A 56 5.66 9.88 5.25
C GLY A 56 5.40 11.24 4.60
N GLY A 57 5.23 12.30 5.38
CA GLY A 57 5.10 13.68 4.89
C GLY A 57 6.34 14.17 4.16
N THR A 58 7.53 13.89 4.68
CA THR A 58 8.81 14.27 4.05
C THR A 58 9.11 13.46 2.78
N LEU A 59 8.81 12.16 2.76
CA LEU A 59 9.15 11.27 1.64
C LEU A 59 8.08 11.25 0.54
N ALA A 60 6.80 11.20 0.92
CA ALA A 60 5.66 11.00 0.02
C ALA A 60 4.69 12.19 -0.02
N GLY A 61 4.83 13.18 0.86
CA GLY A 61 3.90 14.30 0.93
C GLY A 61 2.52 13.90 1.45
N THR A 62 2.45 12.87 2.31
CA THR A 62 1.20 12.39 2.92
C THR A 62 0.99 12.97 4.31
N ARG A 63 -0.28 13.09 4.73
CA ARG A 63 -0.68 13.48 6.08
C ARG A 63 -1.56 12.40 6.69
N LEU A 64 -1.40 12.18 7.99
CA LEU A 64 -2.23 11.24 8.77
C LEU A 64 -3.36 11.95 9.54
N THR A 65 -3.13 13.16 10.04
CA THR A 65 -4.16 13.93 10.75
C THR A 65 -5.17 14.59 9.81
N MET A 66 -6.37 14.89 10.31
CA MET A 66 -7.32 15.76 9.61
C MET A 66 -6.76 17.19 9.47
N PRO A 67 -7.18 17.98 8.46
CA PRO A 67 -6.82 19.40 8.37
C PRO A 67 -7.49 20.21 9.48
N ARG A 68 -6.88 21.34 9.89
CA ARG A 68 -7.41 22.22 10.94
C ARG A 68 -8.84 22.71 10.73
N GLU A 69 -9.25 22.86 9.47
CA GLU A 69 -10.63 23.19 9.11
C GLU A 69 -11.64 22.15 9.62
N TRP A 70 -11.31 20.86 9.52
CA TRP A 70 -12.18 19.79 10.01
C TRP A 70 -12.34 19.84 11.54
N PHE A 71 -11.25 20.12 12.29
CA PHE A 71 -11.33 20.28 13.74
C PHE A 71 -12.16 21.50 14.14
N ARG A 72 -12.07 22.59 13.39
CA ARG A 72 -12.91 23.79 13.57
C ARG A 72 -14.39 23.48 13.40
N GLU A 73 -14.75 22.65 12.41
CA GLU A 73 -16.12 22.17 12.24
C GLU A 73 -16.59 21.32 13.43
N GLN A 74 -15.73 20.43 13.96
CA GLN A 74 -16.06 19.64 15.14
C GLN A 74 -16.27 20.53 16.37
N TRP A 75 -15.48 21.59 16.50
CA TRP A 75 -15.60 22.58 17.56
C TRP A 75 -16.90 23.39 17.44
N ALA A 76 -17.21 23.92 16.25
CA ALA A 76 -18.45 24.65 15.98
C ALA A 76 -19.69 23.79 16.22
N ALA A 77 -19.63 22.50 15.87
CA ALA A 77 -20.67 21.51 16.14
C ALA A 77 -20.74 21.07 17.62
N ARG A 78 -19.90 21.62 18.50
CA ARG A 78 -19.76 21.24 19.92
C ARG A 78 -19.45 19.76 20.15
N ARG A 79 -18.92 19.06 19.14
CA ARG A 79 -18.41 17.69 19.25
C ARG A 79 -17.02 17.68 19.88
N LEU A 80 -16.18 18.64 19.50
CA LEU A 80 -14.93 18.96 20.19
C LEU A 80 -15.18 20.11 21.19
N GLN A 81 -14.66 19.99 22.41
CA GLN A 81 -14.91 20.94 23.50
C GLN A 81 -13.66 21.14 24.34
N VAL A 82 -13.61 22.22 25.13
CA VAL A 82 -12.47 22.59 26.00
C VAL A 82 -11.99 21.40 26.85
N ARG A 83 -12.91 20.65 27.47
CA ARG A 83 -12.57 19.48 28.29
C ARG A 83 -11.80 18.39 27.54
N HIS A 84 -12.03 18.24 26.23
CA HIS A 84 -11.33 17.26 25.42
C HIS A 84 -9.90 17.75 25.09
N LEU A 85 -9.74 19.06 24.85
CA LEU A 85 -8.43 19.69 24.68
C LEU A 85 -7.59 19.61 25.97
N GLN A 86 -8.22 19.86 27.13
CA GLN A 86 -7.58 19.73 28.45
C GLN A 86 -7.09 18.30 28.67
N ALA A 87 -7.94 17.30 28.38
CA ALA A 87 -7.56 15.89 28.51
C ALA A 87 -6.40 15.51 27.59
N ALA A 88 -6.39 15.99 26.34
CA ALA A 88 -5.29 15.73 25.41
C ALA A 88 -3.98 16.41 25.85
N ALA A 89 -4.05 17.68 26.30
CA ALA A 89 -2.89 18.42 26.76
C ALA A 89 -2.28 17.81 28.03
N ALA A 90 -3.12 17.40 29.00
CA ALA A 90 -2.66 16.77 30.24
C ALA A 90 -1.98 15.42 30.02
N ALA A 91 -2.36 14.68 28.96
CA ALA A 91 -1.72 13.43 28.59
C ALA A 91 -0.32 13.63 27.97
N GLU A 92 -0.08 14.76 27.29
CA GLU A 92 1.23 15.08 26.70
C GLU A 92 2.19 15.70 27.72
N ASP A 93 1.69 16.61 28.56
CA ASP A 93 2.46 17.28 29.61
C ASP A 93 1.71 17.26 30.96
N PRO A 94 1.97 16.26 31.82
CA PRO A 94 1.38 16.16 33.15
C PRO A 94 1.84 17.27 34.11
N SER A 95 2.85 18.09 33.75
CA SER A 95 3.52 19.02 34.67
C SER A 95 2.77 20.31 34.98
N GLY A 96 1.60 20.56 34.36
CA GLY A 96 0.63 21.55 34.85
C GLY A 96 0.44 22.84 34.03
N GLN A 97 0.86 22.90 32.76
CA GLN A 97 0.58 24.04 31.86
C GLN A 97 -0.64 23.82 30.94
N ALA A 98 -1.58 22.96 31.34
CA ALA A 98 -2.70 22.53 30.50
C ALA A 98 -3.56 23.71 29.98
N ASP A 99 -3.81 24.74 30.80
CA ASP A 99 -4.67 25.86 30.39
C ASP A 99 -4.02 26.77 29.33
N ALA A 100 -2.71 27.00 29.41
CA ALA A 100 -1.98 27.75 28.39
C ALA A 100 -1.97 26.98 27.06
N GLN A 101 -1.74 25.67 27.12
CA GLN A 101 -1.77 24.80 25.95
C GLN A 101 -3.16 24.75 25.31
N VAL A 102 -4.23 24.72 26.11
CA VAL A 102 -5.62 24.74 25.61
C VAL A 102 -5.92 26.03 24.86
N SER A 103 -5.49 27.19 25.39
CA SER A 103 -5.62 28.46 24.69
C SER A 103 -4.90 28.46 23.32
N ILE A 104 -3.70 27.87 23.25
CA ILE A 104 -2.97 27.68 21.99
C ILE A 104 -3.75 26.78 21.03
N LEU A 105 -4.30 25.67 21.52
CA LEU A 105 -5.08 24.73 20.70
C LEU A 105 -6.36 25.36 20.15
N VAL A 106 -7.08 26.14 20.96
CA VAL A 106 -8.27 26.87 20.52
C VAL A 106 -7.90 27.90 19.45
N ALA A 107 -6.86 28.70 19.68
CA ALA A 107 -6.38 29.67 18.69
C ALA A 107 -5.92 28.99 17.38
N ALA A 108 -5.34 27.79 17.47
CA ALA A 108 -4.87 27.05 16.31
C ALA A 108 -6.01 26.59 15.38
N LEU A 109 -7.25 26.43 15.86
CA LEU A 109 -8.40 26.02 15.04
C LEU A 109 -8.65 26.97 13.85
N ASP A 110 -8.37 28.26 14.02
CA ASP A 110 -8.51 29.26 12.96
C ASP A 110 -7.28 29.33 12.02
N GLY A 111 -6.20 28.64 12.38
CA GLY A 111 -4.99 28.53 11.57
C GLY A 111 -5.07 27.46 10.47
N ARG A 112 -4.00 27.36 9.69
CA ARG A 112 -3.79 26.30 8.69
C ARG A 112 -2.87 25.22 9.26
N SER A 113 -3.11 23.96 8.88
CA SER A 113 -2.16 22.88 9.14
C SER A 113 -0.78 23.21 8.56
N ALA A 114 0.28 22.78 9.23
CA ALA A 114 1.65 22.98 8.75
C ALA A 114 1.79 22.44 7.32
N PRO A 115 2.41 23.14 6.36
CA PRO A 115 2.57 22.61 5.01
C PRO A 115 3.39 21.31 5.02
N LEU A 116 3.08 20.38 4.12
CA LEU A 116 3.90 19.21 3.91
C LEU A 116 5.09 19.60 3.02
N SER A 117 6.29 19.59 3.60
CA SER A 117 7.53 19.86 2.87
C SER A 117 8.14 18.55 2.38
N ARG A 118 7.53 17.96 1.34
CA ARG A 118 8.06 16.76 0.67
C ARG A 118 9.39 17.11 -0.02
N LEU A 119 10.41 16.28 0.17
CA LEU A 119 11.66 16.40 -0.59
C LEU A 119 11.43 16.03 -2.07
N PRO A 120 11.83 16.88 -3.02
CA PRO A 120 11.49 16.69 -4.42
C PRO A 120 12.37 15.63 -5.09
N LEU A 121 11.74 14.72 -5.82
CA LEU A 121 12.37 13.82 -6.80
C LEU A 121 12.76 14.60 -8.07
N VAL A 122 13.58 13.99 -8.93
CA VAL A 122 13.95 14.58 -10.24
C VAL A 122 12.71 14.82 -11.10
N THR A 123 11.70 13.94 -11.07
CA THR A 123 10.41 14.22 -11.73
C THR A 123 9.76 15.50 -11.23
N ASP A 124 9.72 15.70 -9.91
CA ASP A 124 9.12 16.91 -9.31
C ASP A 124 9.93 18.16 -9.68
N LEU A 125 11.25 18.05 -9.75
CA LEU A 125 12.13 19.15 -10.17
C LEU A 125 11.95 19.48 -11.65
N ARG A 126 11.79 18.47 -12.51
CA ARG A 126 11.50 18.64 -13.93
C ARG A 126 10.15 19.31 -14.17
N ASP A 127 9.17 19.04 -13.31
CA ASP A 127 7.84 19.64 -13.36
C ASP A 127 7.80 21.13 -13.00
N ARG A 128 8.86 21.65 -12.36
CA ARG A 128 9.04 23.10 -12.18
C ARG A 128 9.47 23.81 -13.47
N GLY A 129 9.97 23.06 -14.44
CA GLY A 129 10.37 23.54 -15.75
C GLY A 129 9.27 23.35 -16.80
N ALA A 130 9.68 23.08 -18.04
CA ALA A 130 8.74 22.79 -19.11
C ALA A 130 8.14 21.38 -18.95
N PRO A 131 6.81 21.22 -19.01
CA PRO A 131 6.17 19.91 -18.95
C PRO A 131 6.51 19.08 -20.20
N PRO A 132 6.46 17.74 -20.13
CA PRO A 132 6.69 16.86 -21.27
C PRO A 132 5.68 17.11 -22.40
N ARG A 133 4.43 17.46 -22.04
CA ARG A 133 3.33 17.84 -22.94
C ARG A 133 2.38 18.80 -22.22
N PRO A 134 1.58 19.62 -22.93
CA PRO A 134 0.58 20.46 -22.29
C PRO A 134 -0.37 19.66 -21.40
N GLY A 135 -0.50 20.06 -20.13
CA GLY A 135 -1.40 19.43 -19.15
C GLY A 135 -0.95 18.06 -18.62
N LEU A 136 0.29 17.63 -18.87
CA LEU A 136 0.85 16.38 -18.36
C LEU A 136 2.19 16.67 -17.67
N SER A 137 2.32 16.30 -16.41
CA SER A 137 3.59 16.36 -15.66
C SER A 137 4.51 15.17 -15.99
N TRP A 138 5.80 15.33 -15.77
CA TRP A 138 6.80 14.26 -15.79
C TRP A 138 6.47 13.18 -14.75
N ALA A 139 6.03 13.56 -13.55
CA ALA A 139 5.60 12.59 -12.54
C ALA A 139 4.44 11.70 -13.05
N GLU A 140 3.44 12.28 -13.70
CA GLU A 140 2.31 11.54 -14.30
C GLU A 140 2.76 10.69 -15.50
N LEU A 141 3.60 11.24 -16.39
CA LEU A 141 4.11 10.52 -17.55
C LEU A 141 4.89 9.27 -17.13
N VAL A 142 5.79 9.40 -16.15
CA VAL A 142 6.57 8.28 -15.62
C VAL A 142 5.67 7.27 -14.95
N THR A 143 4.73 7.71 -14.10
CA THR A 143 3.77 6.82 -13.44
C THR A 143 2.94 6.04 -14.46
N HIS A 144 2.48 6.70 -15.52
CA HIS A 144 1.72 6.08 -16.59
C HIS A 144 2.55 5.05 -17.37
N GLN A 145 3.77 5.41 -17.79
CA GLN A 145 4.68 4.53 -18.51
C GLN A 145 5.03 3.26 -17.72
N VAL A 146 5.37 3.43 -16.44
CA VAL A 146 5.64 2.28 -15.55
C VAL A 146 4.38 1.43 -15.39
N SER A 147 3.20 2.05 -15.26
CA SER A 147 1.94 1.32 -15.12
C SER A 147 1.54 0.56 -16.37
N GLN A 148 1.77 1.13 -17.56
CA GLN A 148 1.51 0.47 -18.84
C GLN A 148 2.36 -0.79 -19.04
N HIS A 149 3.56 -0.83 -18.46
CA HIS A 149 4.38 -2.04 -18.46
C HIS A 149 3.95 -3.04 -17.38
N CYS A 150 3.73 -2.55 -16.15
CA CYS A 150 3.38 -3.40 -15.02
C CYS A 150 2.04 -4.12 -15.21
N ALA A 151 1.05 -3.46 -15.83
CA ALA A 151 -0.28 -4.05 -16.05
C ALA A 151 -0.24 -5.38 -16.83
N PRO A 152 0.33 -5.46 -18.04
CA PRO A 152 0.47 -6.73 -18.76
C PRO A 152 1.52 -7.66 -18.13
N PHE A 153 2.57 -7.15 -17.47
CA PHE A 153 3.57 -8.00 -16.80
C PHE A 153 2.98 -8.79 -15.63
N PHE A 154 2.14 -8.14 -14.82
CA PHE A 154 1.47 -8.75 -13.66
C PHE A 154 0.11 -9.35 -13.98
N ASP A 155 -0.30 -9.34 -15.25
CA ASP A 155 -1.57 -9.91 -15.67
C ASP A 155 -1.62 -11.41 -15.35
N ARG A 156 -2.69 -11.83 -14.65
CA ARG A 156 -2.91 -13.22 -14.28
C ARG A 156 -3.87 -13.90 -15.26
N ARG A 157 -3.60 -13.76 -16.55
CA ARG A 157 -4.42 -14.27 -17.67
C ARG A 157 -5.81 -13.64 -17.75
N GLN A 158 -5.93 -12.35 -17.45
CA GLN A 158 -7.14 -11.60 -17.79
C GLN A 158 -7.11 -11.19 -19.26
N ALA A 159 -5.93 -10.88 -19.79
CA ALA A 159 -5.74 -10.60 -21.20
C ALA A 159 -5.62 -11.90 -22.00
N SER A 160 -6.22 -11.91 -23.20
CA SER A 160 -6.08 -13.02 -24.16
C SER A 160 -4.66 -13.15 -24.70
N TRP A 161 -3.89 -12.05 -24.69
CA TRP A 161 -2.49 -12.01 -25.11
C TRP A 161 -1.61 -11.64 -23.92
N ALA A 162 -0.65 -12.52 -23.62
CA ALA A 162 0.31 -12.31 -22.55
C ALA A 162 1.57 -11.61 -23.06
N MET A 163 2.16 -10.78 -22.22
CA MET A 163 3.52 -10.30 -22.39
C MET A 163 4.52 -11.43 -22.10
N ASP A 164 5.62 -11.47 -22.84
CA ASP A 164 6.76 -12.32 -22.47
C ASP A 164 7.45 -11.76 -21.22
N THR A 165 7.43 -12.55 -20.14
CA THR A 165 7.99 -12.17 -18.83
C THR A 165 9.30 -12.89 -18.51
N SER A 166 9.85 -13.65 -19.47
CA SER A 166 11.09 -14.45 -19.30
C SER A 166 12.31 -13.60 -18.93
N HIS A 167 12.35 -12.35 -19.37
CA HIS A 167 13.41 -11.39 -19.10
C HIS A 167 13.32 -10.72 -17.72
N GLY A 168 12.28 -11.00 -16.93
CA GLY A 168 12.00 -10.30 -15.68
C GLY A 168 11.50 -8.86 -15.89
N LEU A 169 10.96 -8.26 -14.84
CA LEU A 169 10.25 -6.99 -14.88
C LEU A 169 11.11 -5.83 -15.40
N TYR A 170 12.35 -5.73 -14.92
CA TYR A 170 13.22 -4.61 -15.29
C TYR A 170 13.66 -4.65 -16.76
N ASP A 171 14.14 -5.81 -17.23
CA ASP A 171 14.69 -5.90 -18.58
C ASP A 171 13.58 -5.87 -19.64
N SER A 172 12.42 -6.48 -19.38
CA SER A 172 11.25 -6.35 -20.27
C SER A 172 10.80 -4.89 -20.41
N TRP A 173 10.81 -4.12 -19.31
CA TRP A 173 10.50 -2.69 -19.36
C TRP A 173 11.51 -1.93 -20.21
N ARG A 174 12.81 -2.18 -20.01
CA ARG A 174 13.90 -1.50 -20.74
C ARG A 174 13.78 -1.73 -22.24
N GLN A 175 13.49 -2.96 -22.66
CA GLN A 175 13.28 -3.33 -24.05
C GLN A 175 12.03 -2.66 -24.64
N GLN A 176 10.89 -2.69 -23.92
CA GLN A 176 9.66 -2.03 -24.35
C GLN A 176 9.87 -0.53 -24.53
N LEU A 177 10.49 0.14 -23.56
CA LEU A 177 10.68 1.59 -23.59
C LEU A 177 11.56 2.04 -24.77
N ALA A 178 12.56 1.24 -25.16
CA ALA A 178 13.40 1.52 -26.32
C ALA A 178 12.64 1.49 -27.66
N THR A 179 11.46 0.86 -27.69
CA THR A 179 10.60 0.80 -28.88
C THR A 179 9.53 1.88 -28.90
N ASP A 180 9.28 2.58 -27.79
CA ASP A 180 8.22 3.59 -27.68
C ASP A 180 8.51 4.82 -28.58
N PRO A 181 7.65 5.15 -29.56
CA PRO A 181 7.81 6.33 -30.40
C PRO A 181 7.29 7.64 -29.76
N GLY A 182 6.49 7.56 -28.70
CA GLY A 182 5.74 8.67 -28.12
C GLY A 182 6.49 9.46 -27.04
N LEU A 183 7.69 9.05 -26.62
CA LEU A 183 8.36 9.71 -25.51
C LEU A 183 8.91 11.09 -25.89
N PRO A 184 8.54 12.16 -25.17
CA PRO A 184 9.03 13.51 -25.42
C PRO A 184 10.45 13.67 -24.89
N TRP A 185 11.45 13.20 -25.65
CA TRP A 185 12.86 13.24 -25.26
C TRP A 185 13.59 14.43 -25.89
N ARG A 186 14.22 15.30 -25.08
CA ARG A 186 14.84 16.53 -25.62
C ARG A 186 15.97 16.24 -26.59
N GLN A 187 16.80 15.25 -26.28
CA GLN A 187 17.93 14.85 -27.15
C GLN A 187 17.50 13.97 -28.35
N GLY A 188 16.19 13.72 -28.50
CA GLY A 188 15.64 12.90 -29.57
C GLY A 188 15.71 11.39 -29.30
N ARG A 189 14.94 10.63 -30.09
CA ARG A 189 14.73 9.19 -29.89
C ARG A 189 16.00 8.35 -30.02
N ALA A 190 16.91 8.71 -30.92
CA ALA A 190 18.17 8.01 -31.10
C ALA A 190 19.05 8.10 -29.84
N ALA A 191 19.11 9.27 -29.20
CA ALA A 191 19.82 9.48 -27.96
C ALA A 191 19.19 8.68 -26.80
N LEU A 192 17.85 8.68 -26.68
CA LEU A 192 17.16 7.84 -25.68
C LEU A 192 17.48 6.35 -25.88
N ARG A 193 17.43 5.85 -27.11
CA ARG A 193 17.77 4.45 -27.40
C ARG A 193 19.20 4.10 -27.04
N ALA A 194 20.16 4.95 -27.41
CA ALA A 194 21.56 4.77 -27.03
C ALA A 194 21.73 4.78 -25.50
N ARG A 195 21.02 5.68 -24.82
CA ARG A 195 21.04 5.79 -23.36
C ARG A 195 20.46 4.56 -22.67
N LEU A 196 19.34 4.02 -23.16
CA LEU A 196 18.71 2.79 -22.67
C LEU A 196 19.56 1.55 -22.92
N ALA A 197 20.25 1.49 -24.07
CA ALA A 197 21.20 0.42 -24.38
C ALA A 197 22.41 0.42 -23.43
N ALA A 198 22.82 1.59 -22.95
CA ALA A 198 23.91 1.76 -22.00
C ALA A 198 23.52 1.52 -20.53
N LEU A 199 22.22 1.35 -20.21
CA LEU A 199 21.81 1.01 -18.85
C LEU A 199 22.26 -0.41 -18.50
N PRO A 200 22.74 -0.65 -17.25
CA PRO A 200 23.07 -1.99 -16.80
C PRO A 200 21.88 -2.95 -16.92
N ALA A 201 22.11 -4.17 -17.41
CA ALA A 201 21.04 -5.16 -17.59
C ALA A 201 20.48 -5.72 -16.25
N VAL A 202 21.27 -5.65 -15.18
CA VAL A 202 20.89 -6.13 -13.85
C VAL A 202 20.36 -4.99 -12.99
N SER A 203 19.20 -5.17 -12.37
CA SER A 203 18.48 -4.15 -11.59
C SER A 203 19.32 -3.52 -10.47
N GLN A 204 20.06 -4.32 -9.69
CA GLN A 204 20.94 -3.80 -8.63
C GLN A 204 22.09 -2.97 -9.18
N ALA A 205 22.71 -3.41 -10.28
CA ALA A 205 23.78 -2.67 -10.94
C ALA A 205 23.27 -1.34 -11.52
N LEU A 206 22.05 -1.32 -12.05
CA LEU A 206 21.38 -0.10 -12.46
C LEU A 206 21.17 0.84 -11.27
N ILE A 207 20.68 0.34 -10.14
CA ILE A 207 20.45 1.18 -8.95
C ILE A 207 21.77 1.84 -8.51
N ALA A 208 22.84 1.05 -8.42
CA ALA A 208 24.18 1.57 -8.11
C ALA A 208 24.62 2.67 -9.09
N ALA A 209 24.54 2.38 -10.39
CA ALA A 209 24.96 3.30 -11.46
C ALA A 209 24.12 4.58 -11.49
N ALA A 210 22.81 4.49 -11.23
CA ALA A 210 21.91 5.64 -11.20
C ALA A 210 22.19 6.55 -10.01
N LEU A 211 22.42 5.98 -8.81
CA LEU A 211 22.79 6.75 -7.63
C LEU A 211 24.14 7.45 -7.82
N ASP A 212 25.14 6.75 -8.37
CA ASP A 212 26.46 7.32 -8.64
C ASP A 212 26.36 8.39 -9.76
N GLY A 213 25.60 8.13 -10.84
CA GLY A 213 25.41 9.04 -11.97
C GLY A 213 24.63 10.33 -11.63
N MET A 214 23.75 10.27 -10.64
CA MET A 214 23.06 11.43 -10.07
C MET A 214 23.81 12.09 -8.90
N ALA A 215 25.02 11.60 -8.58
CA ALA A 215 25.82 12.03 -7.44
C ALA A 215 25.05 12.02 -6.10
N MET A 216 24.21 11.01 -5.88
CA MET A 216 23.41 10.87 -4.67
C MET A 216 24.31 10.52 -3.46
N PRO A 217 24.39 11.40 -2.44
CA PRO A 217 25.21 11.16 -1.25
C PRO A 217 24.75 9.91 -0.50
N GLU A 218 25.68 9.20 0.11
CA GLU A 218 25.40 7.93 0.80
C GLU A 218 24.29 8.06 1.84
N ASP A 219 24.37 9.05 2.72
CA ASP A 219 23.42 9.26 3.83
C ASP A 219 21.99 9.56 3.34
N GLY A 220 21.84 10.04 2.10
CA GLY A 220 20.55 10.33 1.48
C GLY A 220 19.94 9.15 0.71
N ARG A 221 20.70 8.07 0.44
CA ARG A 221 20.28 6.99 -0.46
C ARG A 221 19.04 6.28 0.01
N GLU A 222 18.98 5.89 1.28
CA GLU A 222 17.84 5.16 1.84
C GLU A 222 16.53 5.97 1.70
N ALA A 223 16.57 7.25 2.10
CA ALA A 223 15.43 8.16 2.02
C ALA A 223 15.01 8.41 0.58
N TYR A 224 15.97 8.64 -0.32
CA TYR A 224 15.70 8.86 -1.74
C TYR A 224 15.05 7.63 -2.40
N LEU A 225 15.63 6.44 -2.23
CA LEU A 225 15.08 5.20 -2.78
C LEU A 225 13.67 4.91 -2.23
N SER A 226 13.43 5.25 -0.96
CA SER A 226 12.09 5.13 -0.34
C SER A 226 11.08 6.06 -1.00
N ALA A 227 11.44 7.34 -1.20
CA ALA A 227 10.59 8.31 -1.87
C ALA A 227 10.33 7.94 -3.34
N VAL A 228 11.33 7.40 -4.04
CA VAL A 228 11.21 6.89 -5.41
C VAL A 228 10.17 5.76 -5.48
N LEU A 229 10.23 4.78 -4.57
CA LEU A 229 9.22 3.71 -4.50
C LEU A 229 7.83 4.21 -4.10
N MET A 230 7.75 5.13 -3.14
CA MET A 230 6.49 5.74 -2.71
C MET A 230 5.81 6.52 -3.84
N GLY A 231 6.58 7.11 -4.76
CA GLY A 231 6.06 7.74 -5.97
C GLY A 231 5.33 6.81 -6.93
N ILE A 232 5.45 5.47 -6.75
CA ILE A 232 4.69 4.46 -7.50
C ILE A 232 4.01 3.47 -6.55
N GLY A 233 3.49 3.98 -5.42
CA GLY A 233 3.03 3.18 -4.28
C GLY A 233 2.02 2.07 -4.60
N GLY A 234 1.18 2.21 -5.62
CA GLY A 234 0.26 1.15 -6.05
C GLY A 234 1.00 -0.12 -6.52
N TRP A 235 1.90 0.00 -7.50
CA TRP A 235 2.73 -1.12 -7.96
C TRP A 235 3.77 -1.53 -6.93
N GLY A 236 4.25 -0.58 -6.12
CA GLY A 236 5.08 -0.86 -4.95
C GLY A 236 4.39 -1.84 -3.99
N ALA A 237 3.15 -1.56 -3.62
CA ALA A 237 2.34 -2.41 -2.74
C ALA A 237 2.06 -3.78 -3.37
N TRP A 238 1.79 -3.84 -4.69
CA TRP A 238 1.66 -5.11 -5.41
C TRP A 238 2.94 -5.96 -5.29
N CYS A 239 4.11 -5.37 -5.55
CA CYS A 239 5.38 -6.07 -5.48
C CYS A 239 5.73 -6.48 -4.03
N ALA A 240 5.46 -5.60 -3.06
CA ALA A 240 5.62 -5.91 -1.64
C ALA A 240 4.73 -7.09 -1.23
N TYR A 241 3.49 -7.15 -1.73
CA TYR A 241 2.61 -8.29 -1.52
C TYR A 241 3.16 -9.58 -2.15
N GLY A 242 3.66 -9.52 -3.40
CA GLY A 242 4.28 -10.68 -4.05
C GLY A 242 5.43 -11.25 -3.25
N ARG A 243 6.34 -10.37 -2.80
CA ARG A 243 7.46 -10.72 -1.89
C ARG A 243 6.98 -11.30 -0.57
N TRP A 244 5.95 -10.70 0.04
CA TRP A 244 5.36 -11.23 1.28
C TRP A 244 4.82 -12.65 1.10
N GLN A 245 4.05 -12.92 0.04
CA GLN A 245 3.52 -14.25 -0.24
C GLN A 245 4.63 -15.27 -0.52
N ALA A 246 5.67 -14.89 -1.27
CA ALA A 246 6.82 -15.76 -1.50
C ALA A 246 7.49 -16.18 -0.18
N ARG A 247 7.68 -15.22 0.74
CA ARG A 247 8.30 -15.46 2.06
C ARG A 247 7.44 -16.33 2.96
N LEU A 248 6.12 -16.17 2.91
CA LEU A 248 5.19 -17.09 3.59
C LEU A 248 5.36 -18.55 3.10
N GLY A 249 5.74 -18.74 1.84
CA GLY A 249 6.05 -20.05 1.25
C GLY A 249 7.51 -20.48 1.36
N GLY A 250 8.36 -19.75 2.09
CA GLY A 250 9.79 -20.06 2.23
C GLY A 250 10.68 -19.65 1.05
N ALA A 251 10.17 -18.86 0.12
CA ALA A 251 10.91 -18.29 -1.02
C ALA A 251 11.12 -16.76 -0.85
N ASP A 252 11.73 -16.11 -1.84
CA ASP A 252 11.77 -14.64 -1.92
C ASP A 252 11.41 -14.18 -3.34
N ASP A 253 10.97 -12.94 -3.47
CA ASP A 253 10.63 -12.31 -4.76
C ASP A 253 11.33 -10.94 -4.86
N ASP A 254 12.08 -10.70 -5.93
CA ASP A 254 12.88 -9.49 -6.13
C ASP A 254 12.18 -8.41 -6.97
N LYS A 255 10.93 -8.59 -7.38
CA LYS A 255 10.23 -7.67 -8.30
C LYS A 255 10.08 -6.26 -7.74
N ILE A 256 10.02 -6.08 -6.43
CA ILE A 256 10.04 -4.74 -5.82
C ILE A 256 11.38 -4.02 -6.05
N VAL A 257 12.50 -4.76 -6.09
CA VAL A 257 13.82 -4.21 -6.41
C VAL A 257 13.91 -3.88 -7.91
N GLN A 258 13.35 -4.74 -8.77
CA GLN A 258 13.25 -4.47 -10.19
C GLN A 258 12.36 -3.26 -10.50
N LEU A 259 11.24 -3.10 -9.78
CA LEU A 259 10.39 -1.91 -9.88
C LEU A 259 11.10 -0.64 -9.39
N LEU A 260 11.85 -0.71 -8.28
CA LEU A 260 12.70 0.38 -7.82
C LEU A 260 13.71 0.78 -8.89
N ALA A 261 14.36 -0.21 -9.52
CA ALA A 261 15.29 0.03 -10.62
C ALA A 261 14.60 0.74 -11.80
N ILE A 262 13.42 0.29 -12.24
CA ILE A 262 12.63 0.97 -13.30
C ILE A 262 12.37 2.44 -12.92
N ARG A 263 11.84 2.67 -11.72
CA ARG A 263 11.44 4.02 -11.31
C ARG A 263 12.65 4.94 -11.12
N LEU A 264 13.78 4.41 -10.63
CA LEU A 264 15.03 5.13 -10.48
C LEU A 264 15.73 5.37 -11.83
N ALA A 265 15.61 4.45 -12.79
CA ALA A 265 16.09 4.65 -14.15
C ALA A 265 15.42 5.87 -14.78
N TRP A 266 14.11 6.05 -14.58
CA TRP A 266 13.41 7.26 -14.99
C TRP A 266 13.97 8.53 -14.35
N GLU A 267 14.25 8.51 -13.05
CA GLU A 267 14.89 9.66 -12.37
C GLU A 267 16.22 10.01 -13.04
N TRP A 268 17.06 9.01 -13.28
CA TRP A 268 18.39 9.22 -13.87
C TRP A 268 18.33 9.66 -15.33
N LEU A 269 17.43 9.04 -16.11
CA LEU A 269 17.17 9.42 -17.50
C LEU A 269 16.75 10.91 -17.55
N LEU A 270 15.77 11.32 -16.73
CA LEU A 270 15.29 12.70 -16.72
C LEU A 270 16.30 13.69 -16.14
N HIS A 271 17.19 13.23 -15.26
CA HIS A 271 18.33 13.99 -14.79
C HIS A 271 19.28 14.32 -15.95
N ASP A 272 19.65 13.33 -16.75
CA ASP A 272 20.57 13.49 -17.87
C ASP A 272 19.96 14.28 -19.05
N ASP A 273 18.64 14.22 -19.25
CA ASP A 273 17.92 14.99 -20.29
C ASP A 273 17.53 16.42 -19.86
N ALA A 274 17.79 16.78 -18.60
CA ALA A 274 17.44 18.09 -18.07
C ALA A 274 18.10 19.23 -18.86
N GLN A 275 17.37 20.33 -19.09
CA GLN A 275 17.99 21.53 -19.62
C GLN A 275 18.92 22.12 -18.54
N PRO A 276 20.06 22.73 -18.94
CA PRO A 276 20.91 23.45 -17.99
C PRO A 276 20.10 24.43 -17.14
N GLY A 277 20.25 24.35 -15.82
CA GLY A 277 19.53 25.19 -14.86
C GLY A 277 18.14 24.69 -14.44
N THR A 278 17.60 23.61 -15.04
CA THR A 278 16.32 23.02 -14.57
C THR A 278 16.46 22.38 -13.20
N LEU A 279 17.56 21.66 -12.98
CA LEU A 279 17.87 21.02 -11.70
C LEU A 279 18.80 21.91 -10.88
N PRO A 280 18.48 22.18 -9.60
CA PRO A 280 19.41 22.89 -8.71
C PRO A 280 20.74 22.13 -8.59
N LEU A 281 21.88 22.83 -8.61
CA LEU A 281 23.21 22.21 -8.59
C LEU A 281 23.44 21.25 -7.41
N ASN A 282 22.81 21.53 -6.26
CA ASN A 282 22.93 20.76 -5.03
C ASN A 282 21.66 19.97 -4.68
N TRP A 283 20.79 19.68 -5.67
CA TRP A 283 19.51 19.01 -5.41
C TRP A 283 19.69 17.66 -4.69
N ALA A 284 20.75 16.89 -4.99
CA ALA A 284 20.97 15.59 -4.35
C ALA A 284 21.36 15.74 -2.87
N ALA A 285 22.10 16.80 -2.52
CA ALA A 285 22.59 17.04 -1.16
C ALA A 285 21.45 17.29 -0.14
N GLN A 286 20.28 17.74 -0.60
CA GLN A 286 19.13 17.95 0.29
C GLN A 286 18.64 16.63 0.93
N TRP A 287 18.90 15.48 0.30
CA TRP A 287 18.47 14.17 0.80
C TRP A 287 19.23 13.72 2.05
N CYS A 288 20.45 14.23 2.28
CA CYS A 288 21.14 14.03 3.57
C CYS A 288 20.35 14.61 4.76
N ASN A 289 19.51 15.62 4.50
CA ASN A 289 18.72 16.29 5.52
C ASN A 289 17.32 15.68 5.68
N ALA A 290 17.03 14.52 5.09
CA ALA A 290 15.70 13.90 5.17
C ALA A 290 15.26 13.64 6.63
N GLY A 291 16.18 13.17 7.49
CA GLY A 291 15.91 13.00 8.92
C GLY A 291 15.59 14.31 9.63
N ALA A 292 16.39 15.36 9.40
CA ALA A 292 16.15 16.68 9.98
C ALA A 292 14.84 17.32 9.46
N ALA A 293 14.50 17.11 8.19
CA ALA A 293 13.24 17.55 7.62
C ALA A 293 12.03 16.83 8.23
N ALA A 294 12.15 15.52 8.50
CA ALA A 294 11.12 14.76 9.20
C ALA A 294 10.96 15.25 10.65
N GLU A 295 12.05 15.50 11.38
CA GLU A 295 11.98 16.05 12.73
C GLU A 295 11.33 17.45 12.75
N ALA A 296 11.72 18.33 11.83
CA ALA A 296 11.09 19.65 11.70
C ALA A 296 9.58 19.53 11.42
N LEU A 297 9.16 18.58 10.57
CA LEU A 297 7.76 18.34 10.28
C LEU A 297 7.01 17.74 11.48
N LEU A 298 7.64 16.84 12.24
CA LEU A 298 7.10 16.30 13.49
C LEU A 298 6.75 17.43 14.47
N GLN A 299 7.70 18.35 14.70
CA GLN A 299 7.48 19.51 15.56
C GLN A 299 6.38 20.43 15.02
N ALA A 300 6.37 20.69 13.71
CA ALA A 300 5.36 21.53 13.09
C ALA A 300 3.94 20.92 13.14
N GLN A 301 3.83 19.60 13.23
CA GLN A 301 2.56 18.86 13.32
C GLN A 301 2.09 18.63 14.75
N ARG A 302 2.87 19.00 15.79
CA ARG A 302 2.53 18.73 17.19
C ARG A 302 1.13 19.21 17.58
N THR A 303 0.78 20.43 17.18
CA THR A 303 -0.56 21.00 17.40
C THR A 303 -1.66 20.18 16.72
N ASP A 304 -1.43 19.72 15.49
CA ASP A 304 -2.41 18.94 14.73
C ASP A 304 -2.64 17.56 15.40
N TRP A 305 -1.60 16.96 15.97
CA TRP A 305 -1.69 15.71 16.74
C TRP A 305 -2.42 15.86 18.07
N LEU A 306 -2.21 16.97 18.79
CA LEU A 306 -2.98 17.25 20.00
C LEU A 306 -4.47 17.45 19.71
N LEU A 307 -4.80 18.13 18.61
CA LEU A 307 -6.18 18.27 18.14
C LEU A 307 -6.78 16.91 17.74
N GLN A 308 -6.01 16.07 17.06
CA GLN A 308 -6.40 14.70 16.71
C GLN A 308 -6.71 13.87 17.96
N ASN A 309 -5.80 13.86 18.94
CA ASN A 309 -6.00 13.16 20.22
C ASN A 309 -7.26 13.67 20.95
N ALA A 310 -7.48 14.99 20.98
CA ALA A 310 -8.66 15.57 21.60
C ALA A 310 -9.96 15.15 20.88
N ALA A 311 -9.95 15.05 19.54
CA ALA A 311 -11.08 14.56 18.78
C ALA A 311 -11.36 13.06 19.03
N GLU A 312 -10.31 12.25 19.18
CA GLU A 312 -10.43 10.84 19.56
C GLU A 312 -10.98 10.66 20.97
N ILE A 313 -10.51 11.45 21.94
CA ILE A 313 -11.07 11.50 23.30
C ILE A 313 -12.55 11.88 23.25
N ALA A 314 -12.92 12.90 22.47
CA ALA A 314 -14.30 13.34 22.32
C ALA A 314 -15.21 12.24 21.78
N TYR A 315 -14.70 11.40 20.87
CA TYR A 315 -15.41 10.24 20.33
C TYR A 315 -15.49 9.08 21.33
N GLN A 316 -14.39 8.78 22.03
CA GLN A 316 -14.29 7.66 22.95
C GLN A 316 -15.09 7.87 24.24
N GLN A 317 -15.15 9.08 24.77
CA GLN A 317 -15.83 9.38 26.03
C GLN A 317 -17.28 8.86 26.11
N PRO A 318 -18.20 9.21 25.18
CA PRO A 318 -19.57 8.72 25.25
C PRO A 318 -19.66 7.18 25.10
N LEU A 319 -18.77 6.56 24.31
CA LEU A 319 -18.71 5.11 24.15
C LEU A 319 -18.29 4.43 25.46
N ILE A 320 -17.20 4.89 26.06
CA ILE A 320 -16.69 4.36 27.33
C ILE A 320 -17.74 4.57 28.43
N GLN A 321 -18.38 5.74 28.48
CA GLN A 321 -19.44 6.02 29.44
C GLN A 321 -20.63 5.06 29.26
N GLY A 322 -21.08 4.85 28.02
CA GLY A 322 -22.16 3.92 27.70
C GLY A 322 -21.81 2.47 28.05
N LEU A 323 -20.59 2.03 27.77
CA LEU A 323 -20.10 0.69 28.12
C LEU A 323 -19.89 0.49 29.62
N SER A 324 -19.62 1.56 30.37
CA SER A 324 -19.43 1.51 31.82
C SER A 324 -20.75 1.55 32.60
N GLN A 325 -21.90 1.78 31.92
CA GLN A 325 -23.19 1.71 32.60
C GLN A 325 -23.48 0.26 32.99
N PRO A 326 -23.92 0.00 34.22
CA PRO A 326 -24.28 -1.34 34.65
C PRO A 326 -25.40 -1.88 33.75
N GLN A 327 -25.20 -3.06 33.16
CA GLN A 327 -26.28 -3.73 32.46
C GLN A 327 -27.39 -4.07 33.47
N PRO A 328 -28.67 -3.91 33.11
CA PRO A 328 -29.76 -4.43 33.93
C PRO A 328 -29.54 -5.93 34.17
N VAL A 329 -29.40 -6.33 35.43
CA VAL A 329 -29.31 -7.75 35.80
C VAL A 329 -30.62 -8.41 35.39
N PRO A 330 -30.61 -9.46 34.54
CA PRO A 330 -31.82 -10.19 34.21
C PRO A 330 -32.45 -10.74 35.49
N VAL A 331 -33.76 -10.50 35.67
CA VAL A 331 -34.52 -10.90 36.87
C VAL A 331 -34.63 -12.43 37.02
N ALA A 332 -34.36 -13.19 35.96
CA ALA A 332 -34.40 -14.64 35.95
C ALA A 332 -33.01 -15.27 35.81
N ALA A 333 -32.78 -16.37 36.51
CA ALA A 333 -31.57 -17.17 36.34
C ALA A 333 -31.47 -17.68 34.89
N PRO A 334 -30.31 -17.50 34.22
CA PRO A 334 -30.17 -17.93 32.82
C PRO A 334 -30.28 -19.45 32.73
N SER A 335 -31.28 -19.94 31.99
CA SER A 335 -31.32 -21.32 31.54
C SER A 335 -30.19 -21.56 30.52
N PRO A 336 -29.60 -22.77 30.46
CA PRO A 336 -28.60 -23.08 29.45
C PRO A 336 -29.21 -22.90 28.05
N PRO A 337 -28.50 -22.25 27.10
CA PRO A 337 -29.03 -22.06 25.76
C PRO A 337 -29.19 -23.42 25.06
N ALA A 338 -30.29 -23.60 24.35
CA ALA A 338 -30.50 -24.75 23.47
C ALA A 338 -29.55 -24.71 22.25
N VAL A 339 -29.16 -23.50 21.82
CA VAL A 339 -28.18 -23.28 20.75
C VAL A 339 -27.19 -22.22 21.18
N GLN A 340 -25.90 -22.51 21.13
CA GLN A 340 -24.84 -21.52 21.24
C GLN A 340 -24.04 -21.47 19.94
N ALA A 341 -24.10 -20.33 19.25
CA ALA A 341 -23.44 -20.14 17.96
C ALA A 341 -22.29 -19.12 18.06
N LEU A 342 -21.16 -19.43 17.42
CA LEU A 342 -19.98 -18.58 17.37
C LEU A 342 -19.88 -17.91 16.00
N PHE A 343 -19.74 -16.59 16.00
CA PHE A 343 -19.60 -15.76 14.81
C PHE A 343 -18.30 -14.95 14.86
N CYS A 344 -17.89 -14.39 13.72
CA CYS A 344 -16.82 -13.39 13.72
C CYS A 344 -17.20 -12.22 14.64
N ILE A 345 -16.23 -11.67 15.39
CA ILE A 345 -16.43 -10.48 16.22
C ILE A 345 -16.72 -9.21 15.40
N ASP A 346 -16.44 -9.25 14.10
CA ASP A 346 -16.71 -8.19 13.15
C ASP A 346 -18.20 -7.77 13.13
N VAL A 347 -18.44 -6.46 13.13
CA VAL A 347 -19.79 -5.85 13.17
C VAL A 347 -20.69 -6.28 12.03
N ARG A 348 -20.14 -6.74 10.90
CA ARG A 348 -20.93 -7.28 9.78
C ARG A 348 -21.71 -8.53 10.15
N SER A 349 -21.26 -9.28 11.16
CA SER A 349 -21.98 -10.45 11.67
C SER A 349 -23.10 -10.08 12.64
N GLU A 350 -23.18 -8.83 13.10
CA GLU A 350 -24.15 -8.38 14.11
C GLU A 350 -25.60 -8.63 13.67
N VAL A 351 -25.94 -8.30 12.42
CA VAL A 351 -27.31 -8.45 11.90
C VAL A 351 -27.75 -9.92 11.92
N PHE A 352 -26.87 -10.83 11.52
CA PHE A 352 -27.13 -12.27 11.59
C PHE A 352 -27.30 -12.77 13.02
N ARG A 353 -26.43 -12.30 13.92
CA ARG A 353 -26.47 -12.67 15.34
C ARG A 353 -27.77 -12.24 15.99
N ARG A 354 -28.16 -10.97 15.82
CA ARG A 354 -29.41 -10.41 16.36
C ARG A 354 -30.63 -11.10 15.78
N ALA A 355 -30.64 -11.38 14.48
CA ALA A 355 -31.74 -12.09 13.83
C ALA A 355 -31.87 -13.54 14.32
N LEU A 356 -30.76 -14.19 14.67
CA LEU A 356 -30.77 -15.55 15.21
C LEU A 356 -31.23 -15.57 16.68
N GLU A 357 -30.77 -14.61 17.49
CA GLU A 357 -31.18 -14.43 18.89
C GLU A 357 -32.66 -14.03 19.01
N SER A 358 -33.21 -13.29 18.03
CA SER A 358 -34.62 -12.87 18.06
C SER A 358 -35.61 -14.02 17.83
N VAL A 359 -35.16 -15.16 17.30
CA VAL A 359 -36.02 -16.34 17.07
C VAL A 359 -36.41 -17.01 18.39
N SER A 360 -35.52 -17.00 19.39
CA SER A 360 -35.80 -17.63 20.68
C SER A 360 -34.82 -17.18 21.76
N PRO A 361 -35.30 -16.95 23.01
CA PRO A 361 -34.43 -16.66 24.15
C PRO A 361 -33.48 -17.82 24.52
N ALA A 362 -33.70 -19.03 23.98
CA ALA A 362 -32.81 -20.17 24.15
C ALA A 362 -31.64 -20.17 23.17
N VAL A 363 -31.52 -19.18 22.29
CA VAL A 363 -30.43 -19.05 21.33
C VAL A 363 -29.47 -17.96 21.79
N GLN A 364 -28.19 -18.29 21.90
CA GLN A 364 -27.14 -17.36 22.30
C GLN A 364 -26.05 -17.29 21.24
N THR A 365 -25.61 -16.08 20.87
CA THR A 365 -24.45 -15.90 20.00
C THR A 365 -23.25 -15.32 20.74
N ARG A 366 -22.05 -15.70 20.31
CA ARG A 366 -20.78 -15.16 20.80
C ARG A 366 -19.90 -14.71 19.63
N GLY A 367 -19.05 -13.71 19.87
CA GLY A 367 -18.05 -13.25 18.92
C GLY A 367 -16.70 -13.91 19.16
N PHE A 368 -16.00 -14.27 18.10
CA PHE A 368 -14.62 -14.77 18.13
C PHE A 368 -13.80 -14.06 17.04
N ALA A 369 -12.54 -13.74 17.33
CA ALA A 369 -11.63 -13.08 16.39
C ALA A 369 -10.84 -14.11 15.57
N GLY A 370 -10.57 -13.82 14.29
CA GLY A 370 -9.52 -14.54 13.55
C GLY A 370 -9.85 -15.97 13.09
N PHE A 371 -10.88 -16.13 12.25
CA PHE A 371 -11.15 -17.39 11.50
C PHE A 371 -11.14 -18.66 12.38
N PHE A 372 -11.55 -18.53 13.65
CA PHE A 372 -11.56 -19.61 14.64
C PHE A 372 -10.19 -20.27 14.90
N GLY A 373 -9.09 -19.56 14.61
CA GLY A 373 -7.73 -20.11 14.71
C GLY A 373 -7.40 -21.18 13.67
N LEU A 374 -8.24 -21.33 12.64
CA LEU A 374 -8.09 -22.35 11.60
C LEU A 374 -7.40 -21.76 10.38
N PHE A 375 -6.10 -22.06 10.20
CA PHE A 375 -5.33 -21.66 9.02
C PHE A 375 -5.54 -22.67 7.88
N ILE A 376 -6.76 -22.75 7.35
CA ILE A 376 -7.13 -23.76 6.34
C ILE A 376 -7.22 -23.17 4.94
N ALA A 377 -6.76 -23.92 3.95
CA ALA A 377 -7.18 -23.75 2.56
C ALA A 377 -8.27 -24.76 2.23
N TYR A 378 -9.17 -24.41 1.31
CA TYR A 378 -10.23 -25.29 0.84
C TYR A 378 -10.02 -25.66 -0.64
N SER A 379 -10.08 -26.94 -0.93
CA SER A 379 -9.99 -27.49 -2.28
C SER A 379 -11.30 -28.24 -2.63
N PRO A 380 -12.13 -27.71 -3.54
CA PRO A 380 -13.36 -28.40 -3.97
C PRO A 380 -13.03 -29.66 -4.77
N VAL A 381 -13.82 -30.72 -4.62
CA VAL A 381 -13.66 -31.96 -5.38
C VAL A 381 -13.80 -31.71 -6.89
N GLY A 382 -12.92 -32.29 -7.71
CA GLY A 382 -12.94 -32.07 -9.16
C GLY A 382 -12.49 -30.68 -9.61
N SER A 383 -11.84 -29.91 -8.74
CA SER A 383 -11.19 -28.65 -9.08
C SER A 383 -9.72 -28.72 -8.71
N ALA A 384 -8.82 -28.18 -9.56
CA ALA A 384 -7.42 -27.96 -9.19
C ALA A 384 -7.22 -26.69 -8.34
N LEU A 385 -8.28 -25.90 -8.13
CA LEU A 385 -8.21 -24.67 -7.35
C LEU A 385 -8.15 -24.96 -5.86
N THR A 386 -7.22 -24.30 -5.19
CA THR A 386 -7.12 -24.26 -3.73
C THR A 386 -7.31 -22.81 -3.29
N ARG A 387 -8.31 -22.57 -2.44
CA ARG A 387 -8.65 -21.23 -1.96
C ARG A 387 -8.29 -21.10 -0.48
N PRO A 388 -7.41 -20.15 -0.08
CA PRO A 388 -7.17 -19.89 1.33
C PRO A 388 -8.45 -19.35 2.00
N GLN A 389 -8.78 -19.87 3.18
CA GLN A 389 -9.91 -19.45 4.02
C GLN A 389 -9.39 -18.84 5.33
N LEU A 390 -8.45 -17.90 5.20
CA LEU A 390 -7.72 -17.27 6.30
C LEU A 390 -7.30 -15.84 5.91
N PRO A 391 -6.83 -14.99 6.85
CA PRO A 391 -6.37 -13.65 6.54
C PRO A 391 -5.23 -13.67 5.50
N GLY A 392 -5.20 -12.67 4.61
CA GLY A 392 -4.22 -12.62 3.51
C GLY A 392 -2.74 -12.56 3.95
N LEU A 393 -2.48 -12.20 5.21
CA LEU A 393 -1.15 -12.12 5.80
C LEU A 393 -0.61 -13.45 6.35
N LEU A 394 -1.41 -14.50 6.34
CA LEU A 394 -1.06 -15.80 6.92
C LEU A 394 -0.99 -16.87 5.83
N ALA A 395 -0.24 -17.94 6.10
CA ALA A 395 -0.20 -19.12 5.24
C ALA A 395 -1.14 -20.21 5.77
N PRO A 396 -1.84 -20.96 4.91
CA PRO A 396 -2.56 -22.14 5.34
C PRO A 396 -1.59 -23.21 5.84
N VAL A 397 -1.93 -23.86 6.95
CA VAL A 397 -1.20 -25.01 7.51
C VAL A 397 -1.89 -26.34 7.20
N GLN A 398 -3.17 -26.28 6.80
CA GLN A 398 -3.98 -27.44 6.44
C GLN A 398 -4.76 -27.17 5.16
N CYS A 399 -5.05 -28.21 4.38
CA CYS A 399 -5.96 -28.14 3.25
C CYS A 399 -7.13 -29.10 3.46
N VAL A 400 -8.34 -28.57 3.47
CA VAL A 400 -9.58 -29.32 3.63
C VAL A 400 -10.22 -29.50 2.25
N SER A 401 -10.77 -30.68 2.00
CA SER A 401 -11.54 -30.99 0.80
C SER A 401 -12.91 -31.56 1.16
N GLU A 402 -13.80 -31.64 0.18
CA GLU A 402 -15.11 -32.29 0.38
C GLU A 402 -14.92 -33.81 0.44
N ASP A 403 -15.42 -34.44 1.50
CA ASP A 403 -15.63 -35.88 1.55
C ASP A 403 -17.14 -36.15 1.47
N VAL A 404 -17.53 -37.04 0.57
CA VAL A 404 -18.93 -37.42 0.34
C VAL A 404 -19.24 -38.83 0.84
N GLY A 405 -18.30 -39.46 1.57
CA GLY A 405 -18.49 -40.77 2.21
C GLY A 405 -18.65 -41.95 1.23
N SER A 406 -18.57 -41.70 -0.08
CA SER A 406 -18.66 -42.69 -1.15
C SER A 406 -17.77 -42.29 -2.33
N ALA A 407 -16.81 -43.16 -2.67
CA ALA A 407 -15.88 -42.92 -3.77
C ALA A 407 -16.59 -42.72 -5.11
N GLY A 408 -17.67 -43.47 -5.37
CA GLY A 408 -18.46 -43.37 -6.60
C GLY A 408 -19.18 -42.02 -6.71
N LEU A 409 -19.81 -41.57 -5.63
CA LEU A 409 -20.49 -40.27 -5.59
C LEU A 409 -19.49 -39.11 -5.77
N GLY A 410 -18.29 -39.23 -5.18
CA GLY A 410 -17.24 -38.21 -5.29
C GLY A 410 -16.75 -38.05 -6.73
N GLN A 411 -16.59 -39.15 -7.46
CA GLN A 411 -16.23 -39.13 -8.88
C GLN A 411 -17.31 -38.50 -9.77
N VAL A 412 -18.59 -38.76 -9.48
CA VAL A 412 -19.71 -38.15 -10.20
C VAL A 412 -19.71 -36.64 -10.01
N LEU A 413 -19.63 -36.17 -8.75
CA LEU A 413 -19.60 -34.74 -8.44
C LEU A 413 -18.37 -34.04 -9.01
N ALA A 414 -17.19 -34.68 -8.94
CA ALA A 414 -15.98 -34.17 -9.56
C ALA A 414 -16.15 -33.98 -11.07
N THR A 415 -16.74 -34.97 -11.74
CA THR A 415 -16.95 -34.95 -13.19
C THR A 415 -17.98 -33.90 -13.59
N GLN A 416 -19.11 -33.81 -12.89
CA GLN A 416 -20.11 -32.76 -13.11
C GLN A 416 -19.50 -31.37 -12.96
N ARG A 417 -18.70 -31.15 -11.90
CA ARG A 417 -18.06 -29.84 -11.66
C ARG A 417 -17.04 -29.51 -12.75
N ARG A 418 -16.20 -30.47 -13.17
CA ARG A 418 -15.26 -30.28 -14.29
C ARG A 418 -15.99 -29.93 -15.58
N ASN A 419 -17.05 -30.66 -15.92
CA ASN A 419 -17.83 -30.42 -17.13
C ASN A 419 -18.48 -29.03 -17.11
N ALA A 420 -19.06 -28.63 -15.97
CA ALA A 420 -19.64 -27.30 -15.81
C ALA A 420 -18.59 -26.19 -15.93
N GLN A 421 -17.40 -26.37 -15.36
CA GLN A 421 -16.28 -25.42 -15.48
C GLN A 421 -15.77 -25.32 -16.93
N GLN A 422 -15.55 -26.46 -17.59
CA GLN A 422 -15.14 -26.51 -18.99
C GLN A 422 -16.17 -25.86 -19.92
N TRP A 423 -17.47 -26.09 -19.66
CA TRP A 423 -18.53 -25.45 -20.42
C TRP A 423 -18.53 -23.93 -20.24
N ARG A 424 -18.44 -23.44 -18.99
CA ARG A 424 -18.33 -21.99 -18.71
C ARG A 424 -17.08 -21.38 -19.35
N GLN A 425 -15.95 -22.08 -19.32
CA GLN A 425 -14.72 -21.63 -19.93
C GLN A 425 -14.86 -21.53 -21.46
N ARG A 426 -15.34 -22.59 -22.12
CA ARG A 426 -15.62 -22.58 -23.57
C ARG A 426 -16.62 -21.50 -23.96
N TRP A 427 -17.63 -21.27 -23.14
CA TRP A 427 -18.61 -20.20 -23.37
C TRP A 427 -17.99 -18.80 -23.24
N ALA A 428 -17.11 -18.60 -22.26
CA ALA A 428 -16.37 -17.35 -22.10
C ALA A 428 -15.39 -17.13 -23.27
N GLU A 429 -14.66 -18.16 -23.69
CA GLU A 429 -13.78 -18.14 -24.86
C GLU A 429 -14.56 -17.86 -26.15
N PHE A 430 -15.73 -18.48 -26.33
CA PHE A 430 -16.62 -18.19 -27.45
C PHE A 430 -17.13 -16.74 -27.42
N ARG A 431 -17.53 -16.19 -26.26
CA ARG A 431 -17.93 -14.78 -26.16
C ARG A 431 -16.79 -13.80 -26.45
N ALA A 432 -15.57 -14.16 -26.06
CA ALA A 432 -14.39 -13.32 -26.22
C ALA A 432 -13.70 -13.47 -27.60
N ALA A 433 -14.05 -14.51 -28.37
CA ALA A 433 -13.43 -14.77 -29.66
C ALA A 433 -13.89 -13.74 -30.72
N PRO A 434 -12.96 -13.15 -31.49
CA PRO A 434 -13.28 -12.12 -32.48
C PRO A 434 -14.29 -12.59 -33.54
N ALA A 435 -14.24 -13.87 -33.92
CA ALA A 435 -15.08 -14.46 -34.95
C ALA A 435 -16.54 -14.67 -34.52
N SER A 436 -16.83 -14.66 -33.23
CA SER A 436 -18.15 -14.96 -32.65
C SER A 436 -18.80 -13.76 -31.99
N ALA A 437 -18.12 -12.63 -31.86
CA ALA A 437 -18.68 -11.43 -31.23
C ALA A 437 -19.98 -10.97 -31.90
N PHE A 438 -20.01 -10.90 -33.24
CA PHE A 438 -21.21 -10.51 -33.99
C PHE A 438 -22.31 -11.58 -33.91
N SER A 439 -22.00 -12.84 -34.21
CA SER A 439 -22.98 -13.93 -34.14
C SER A 439 -23.54 -14.14 -32.74
N PHE A 440 -22.73 -13.90 -31.70
CA PHE A 440 -23.18 -13.98 -30.30
C PHE A 440 -24.19 -12.89 -29.97
N VAL A 441 -23.90 -11.63 -30.33
CA VAL A 441 -24.83 -10.50 -30.14
C VAL A 441 -26.11 -10.72 -30.94
N GLU A 442 -26.00 -11.16 -32.18
CA GLU A 442 -27.14 -11.43 -33.08
C GLU A 442 -28.02 -12.60 -32.59
N THR A 443 -27.43 -13.65 -32.01
CA THR A 443 -28.17 -14.82 -31.51
C THR A 443 -28.77 -14.59 -30.12
N MET A 444 -28.12 -13.78 -29.27
CA MET A 444 -28.52 -13.57 -27.87
C MET A 444 -29.32 -12.28 -27.63
N GLY A 445 -29.41 -11.40 -28.64
CA GLY A 445 -30.29 -10.22 -28.63
C GLY A 445 -29.93 -9.16 -27.59
N LEU A 446 -28.64 -8.78 -27.52
CA LEU A 446 -28.15 -7.69 -26.68
C LEU A 446 -28.02 -6.37 -27.45
#